data_AF-A0A246EFE9-F1
#
_entry.id   AF-A0A246EFE9-F1
#
_cell.length_a   1.000
_cell.length_b   1.000
_cell.length_c   1.000
_cell.angle_alpha   90.00
_cell.angle_beta   90.00
_cell.angle_gamma   90.00
#
_symmetry.space_group_name_H-M   'P 1'
#
loop_
_entity.id
_entity.type
_entity.pdbx_description
1 polymer ?
#
loop_
_entity_poly.entity_id
_entity_poly.type
_entity_poly.pdbx_seq_one_letter_code
_entity_poly.pdbx_strand_id
1 'polypeptide(L)'
;MFEKIYEIYGADILYLYEYTPFYGGNSIQNETDRHIMNIKNQKNYNPEDPDFWQDEKREKSISFFKNVLKKEFTDFIKLLPSDFGQKTLISLVPSSTEKKYNNNMLNICEYLCREFNILNGLTILSRCYSIETAHLCCGQRSIQPHLDSIIVNTPEIIKDKSIILFDDVTTSGCTFEACKELLLNNGAKEVLCIALGKTKEK
;
A
#
# COMPACT_ATOMS: atom_id res chain seq x y z
N MET A 1 9.86 -16.78 -5.06
CA MET A 1 10.73 -15.67 -5.53
C MET A 1 10.96 -14.68 -4.40
N PHE A 2 9.90 -14.35 -3.67
CA PHE A 2 9.95 -13.45 -2.54
C PHE A 2 10.54 -14.06 -1.27
N GLU A 3 10.68 -15.39 -1.19
CA GLU A 3 11.43 -16.08 -0.12
C GLU A 3 12.82 -15.47 0.12
N LYS A 4 13.60 -15.21 -0.93
CA LYS A 4 14.92 -14.55 -0.79
C LYS A 4 14.82 -13.16 -0.17
N ILE A 5 13.73 -12.44 -0.41
CA ILE A 5 13.50 -11.12 0.18
C ILE A 5 13.17 -11.30 1.66
N TYR A 6 12.28 -12.23 1.99
CA TYR A 6 11.95 -12.56 3.37
C TYR A 6 13.20 -13.00 4.15
N GLU A 7 14.11 -13.75 3.54
CA GLU A 7 15.40 -14.13 4.13
C GLU A 7 16.32 -12.92 4.39
N ILE A 8 16.35 -11.94 3.48
CA ILE A 8 17.20 -10.73 3.61
C ILE A 8 16.66 -9.78 4.68
N TYR A 9 15.35 -9.53 4.68
CA TYR A 9 14.73 -8.49 5.50
C TYR A 9 14.11 -9.01 6.80
N GLY A 10 13.85 -10.33 6.91
CA GLY A 10 13.34 -10.97 8.11
C GLY A 10 11.92 -10.55 8.52
N ALA A 11 11.10 -10.01 7.61
CA ALA A 11 9.79 -9.45 7.93
C ALA A 11 8.72 -9.79 6.88
N ASP A 12 7.53 -10.20 7.35
CA ASP A 12 6.37 -10.51 6.49
C ASP A 12 5.78 -9.28 5.77
N ILE A 13 6.02 -8.09 6.33
CA ILE A 13 5.58 -6.80 5.78
C ILE A 13 6.80 -5.88 5.75
N LEU A 14 7.15 -5.42 4.55
CA LEU A 14 8.18 -4.41 4.38
C LEU A 14 7.56 -3.01 4.53
N TYR A 15 8.35 -2.07 5.06
CA TYR A 15 7.95 -0.67 5.12
C TYR A 15 9.16 0.23 4.85
N LEU A 16 8.93 1.36 4.18
CA LEU A 16 10.02 2.29 3.86
C LEU A 16 10.45 3.13 5.06
N TYR A 17 9.48 3.56 5.86
CA TYR A 17 9.71 4.48 6.97
C TYR A 17 8.88 4.12 8.19
N GLU A 18 9.39 4.47 9.36
CA GLU A 18 8.54 4.56 10.54
C GLU A 18 7.66 5.81 10.45
N TYR A 19 6.40 5.68 10.86
CA TYR A 19 5.40 6.74 10.79
C TYR A 19 4.91 7.13 12.19
N THR A 20 4.95 8.43 12.49
CA THR A 20 4.40 9.03 13.70
C THR A 20 3.11 9.78 13.38
N PRO A 21 1.93 9.24 13.76
CA PRO A 21 0.67 9.93 13.55
C PRO A 21 0.61 11.24 14.33
N PHE A 22 -0.08 12.24 13.79
CA PHE A 22 -0.29 13.51 14.48
C PHE A 22 -1.38 13.38 15.55
N TYR A 23 -1.02 13.53 16.83
CA TYR A 23 -1.96 13.45 17.96
C TYR A 23 -2.09 14.79 18.69
N GLY A 24 -2.31 15.89 17.95
CA GLY A 24 -2.65 17.19 18.55
C GLY A 24 -1.68 17.67 19.63
N GLY A 25 -0.51 18.18 19.23
CA GLY A 25 0.38 18.98 20.09
C GLY A 25 1.60 18.29 20.69
N ASN A 26 1.62 16.95 20.83
CA ASN A 26 2.72 16.23 21.49
C ASN A 26 3.58 15.33 20.58
N SER A 27 3.24 15.18 19.29
CA SER A 27 3.99 14.35 18.34
C SER A 27 4.88 15.20 17.43
N ILE A 28 6.20 15.06 17.54
CA ILE A 28 7.15 15.69 16.61
C ILE A 28 7.15 14.90 15.29
N GLN A 29 6.55 15.46 14.24
CA GLN A 29 6.55 14.86 12.91
C GLN A 29 7.80 15.26 12.12
N ASN A 30 8.54 14.26 11.65
CA ASN A 30 9.65 14.46 10.73
C ASN A 30 9.13 14.79 9.32
N GLU A 31 10.05 15.01 8.36
CA GLU A 31 9.68 15.33 6.98
C GLU A 31 8.89 14.19 6.31
N THR A 32 9.31 12.94 6.52
CA THR A 32 8.65 11.77 5.94
C THR A 32 7.25 11.55 6.52
N ASP A 33 7.04 11.79 7.81
CA ASP A 33 5.72 11.74 8.44
C ASP A 33 4.74 12.70 7.74
N ARG A 34 5.22 13.89 7.36
CA ARG A 34 4.43 14.87 6.60
C ARG A 34 4.16 14.41 5.19
N HIS A 35 5.14 13.82 4.50
CA HIS A 35 4.92 13.22 3.18
C HIS A 35 3.86 12.13 3.23
N ILE A 36 3.94 11.19 4.18
CA ILE A 36 2.94 10.14 4.38
C ILE A 36 1.57 10.76 4.63
N MET A 37 1.47 11.75 5.52
CA MET A 37 0.20 12.42 5.81
C MET A 37 -0.41 13.09 4.57
N ASN A 38 0.41 13.71 3.73
CA ASN A 38 -0.05 14.32 2.47
C ASN A 38 -0.55 13.26 1.47
N ILE A 39 0.07 12.05 1.43
CA ILE A 39 -0.43 10.92 0.63
C ILE A 39 -1.78 10.40 1.16
N LYS A 40 -2.01 10.45 2.47
CA LYS A 40 -3.30 10.07 3.05
C LYS A 40 -4.41 11.09 2.78
N ASN A 41 -4.06 12.35 2.54
CA ASN A 41 -5.02 13.40 2.21
C ASN A 41 -5.54 13.23 0.77
N GLN A 42 -6.80 12.84 0.64
CA GLN A 42 -7.49 12.63 -0.64
C GLN A 42 -8.51 13.74 -0.96
N LYS A 43 -8.53 14.82 -0.16
CA LYS A 43 -9.41 15.96 -0.44
C LYS A 43 -8.82 16.77 -1.60
N ASN A 44 -9.64 16.99 -2.63
CA ASN A 44 -9.32 17.93 -3.70
C ASN A 44 -9.75 19.33 -3.26
N TYR A 45 -8.87 20.29 -3.45
CA TYR A 45 -9.13 21.69 -3.13
C TYR A 45 -9.27 22.48 -4.44
N ASN A 46 -10.21 23.41 -4.49
CA ASN A 46 -10.29 24.33 -5.60
C ASN A 46 -9.11 25.32 -5.51
N PRO A 47 -8.60 25.85 -6.64
CA PRO A 47 -7.54 26.85 -6.63
C PRO A 47 -7.85 28.12 -5.80
N GLU A 48 -9.14 28.39 -5.58
CA GLU A 48 -9.62 29.52 -4.77
C GLU A 48 -9.72 29.19 -3.27
N ASP A 49 -9.62 27.91 -2.87
CA ASP A 49 -9.66 27.52 -1.47
C ASP A 49 -8.41 28.01 -0.73
N PRO A 50 -8.53 28.60 0.47
CA PRO A 50 -7.37 28.99 1.30
C PRO A 50 -6.40 27.84 1.60
N ASP A 51 -6.89 26.61 1.47
CA ASP A 51 -6.19 25.36 1.72
C ASP A 51 -5.58 24.72 0.45
N PHE A 52 -5.65 25.37 -0.72
CA PHE A 52 -5.13 24.83 -1.98
C PHE A 52 -3.64 24.44 -1.93
N TRP A 53 -2.84 25.11 -1.08
CA TRP A 53 -1.44 24.74 -0.83
C TRP A 53 -1.25 23.28 -0.38
N GLN A 54 -2.30 22.62 0.13
CA GLN A 54 -2.28 21.21 0.49
C GLN A 54 -2.17 20.31 -0.75
N ASP A 55 -2.75 20.71 -1.89
CA ASP A 55 -2.63 19.99 -3.16
C ASP A 55 -1.20 20.04 -3.68
N GLU A 56 -0.55 21.21 -3.62
CA GLU A 56 0.86 21.34 -4.00
C GLU A 56 1.78 20.47 -3.12
N LYS A 57 1.52 20.40 -1.82
CA LYS A 57 2.27 19.53 -0.90
C LYS A 57 2.02 18.05 -1.19
N ARG A 58 0.80 17.68 -1.59
CA ARG A 58 0.48 16.32 -2.03
C ARG A 58 1.25 15.93 -3.28
N GLU A 59 1.27 16.78 -4.31
CA GLU A 59 2.04 16.51 -5.53
C GLU A 59 3.54 16.36 -5.25
N LYS A 60 4.11 17.23 -4.40
CA LYS A 60 5.51 17.08 -3.94
C LYS A 60 5.74 15.75 -3.23
N SER A 61 4.78 15.29 -2.43
CA SER A 61 4.87 14.02 -1.71
C SER A 61 4.72 12.81 -2.63
N ILE A 62 3.85 12.88 -3.64
CA ILE A 62 3.74 11.86 -4.69
C ILE A 62 5.08 11.75 -5.43
N SER A 63 5.66 12.88 -5.86
CA SER A 63 6.97 12.87 -6.53
C SER A 63 8.08 12.32 -5.62
N PHE A 64 8.08 12.65 -4.33
CA PHE A 64 9.02 12.13 -3.36
C PHE A 64 8.96 10.59 -3.32
N PHE A 65 7.77 10.01 -3.12
CA PHE A 65 7.62 8.56 -3.03
C PHE A 65 7.86 7.83 -4.35
N LYS A 66 7.53 8.43 -5.50
CA LYS A 66 7.93 7.87 -6.81
C LYS A 66 9.44 7.73 -6.91
N ASN A 67 10.20 8.76 -6.51
CA ASN A 67 11.66 8.74 -6.57
C ASN A 67 12.26 7.73 -5.59
N VAL A 68 11.77 7.69 -4.34
CA VAL A 68 12.21 6.72 -3.34
C VAL A 68 11.95 5.30 -3.82
N LEU A 69 10.71 4.98 -4.19
CA LEU A 69 10.34 3.64 -4.64
C LEU A 69 11.06 3.26 -5.93
N LYS A 70 11.26 4.19 -6.88
CA LYS A 70 12.06 3.92 -8.08
C LYS A 70 13.46 3.46 -7.72
N LYS A 71 14.13 4.18 -6.79
CA LYS A 71 15.46 3.81 -6.35
C LYS A 71 15.48 2.43 -5.70
N GLU A 72 14.61 2.20 -4.72
CA GLU A 72 14.54 0.92 -4.00
C GLU A 72 14.20 -0.25 -4.93
N PHE A 73 13.22 -0.08 -5.84
CA PHE A 73 12.84 -1.11 -6.82
C PHE A 73 13.95 -1.39 -7.84
N THR A 74 14.72 -0.37 -8.23
CA THR A 74 15.85 -0.56 -9.16
C THR A 74 16.89 -1.52 -8.58
N ASP A 75 17.21 -1.36 -7.29
CA ASP A 75 18.17 -2.25 -6.63
C ASP A 75 17.57 -3.62 -6.35
N PHE A 76 16.31 -3.65 -5.97
CA PHE A 76 15.54 -4.86 -5.75
C PHE A 76 15.42 -5.76 -6.99
N ILE A 77 15.05 -5.21 -8.14
CA ILE A 77 14.82 -5.96 -9.38
C ILE A 77 16.12 -6.56 -9.93
N LYS A 78 17.29 -5.95 -9.67
CA LYS A 78 18.59 -6.53 -10.04
C LYS A 78 18.83 -7.90 -9.40
N LEU A 79 18.18 -8.18 -8.27
CA LEU A 79 18.29 -9.45 -7.55
C LEU A 79 17.30 -10.52 -8.06
N LEU A 80 16.38 -10.14 -8.96
CA LEU A 80 15.27 -10.96 -9.42
C LEU A 80 15.51 -11.50 -10.85
N PRO A 81 14.81 -12.58 -11.24
CA PRO A 81 14.85 -13.10 -12.60
C PRO A 81 14.46 -12.05 -13.65
N SER A 82 15.01 -12.15 -14.87
CA SER A 82 14.76 -11.19 -15.95
C SER A 82 13.30 -11.13 -16.41
N ASP A 83 12.51 -12.18 -16.17
CA ASP A 83 11.09 -12.26 -16.50
C ASP A 83 10.17 -11.82 -15.34
N PHE A 84 10.74 -11.25 -14.27
CA PHE A 84 10.04 -10.80 -13.07
C PHE A 84 8.76 -10.00 -13.36
N GLY A 85 8.86 -8.97 -14.19
CA GLY A 85 7.75 -8.07 -14.49
C GLY A 85 6.57 -8.77 -15.18
N GLN A 86 6.84 -9.83 -15.95
CA GLN A 86 5.79 -10.60 -16.66
C GLN A 86 5.09 -11.62 -15.74
N LYS A 87 5.68 -11.92 -14.59
CA LYS A 87 5.17 -12.89 -13.59
C LYS A 87 4.62 -12.22 -12.33
N THR A 88 4.77 -10.90 -12.21
CA THR A 88 4.43 -10.15 -11.01
C THR A 88 3.37 -9.11 -11.31
N LEU A 89 2.39 -8.96 -10.42
CA LEU A 89 1.42 -7.87 -10.42
C LEU A 89 1.68 -6.93 -9.27
N ILE A 90 1.43 -5.63 -9.45
CA ILE A 90 1.26 -4.69 -8.35
C ILE A 90 -0.23 -4.49 -8.08
N SER A 91 -0.64 -4.65 -6.82
CA SER A 91 -2.01 -4.43 -6.35
C SER A 91 -2.04 -3.49 -5.14
N LEU A 92 -3.20 -2.90 -4.86
CA LEU A 92 -3.40 -2.03 -3.70
C LEU A 92 -4.41 -2.62 -2.71
N VAL A 93 -4.16 -2.34 -1.44
CA VAL A 93 -5.17 -2.48 -0.39
C VAL A 93 -6.31 -1.50 -0.65
N PRO A 94 -7.58 -1.94 -0.67
CA PRO A 94 -8.72 -1.05 -0.82
C PRO A 94 -8.97 -0.23 0.46
N SER A 95 -9.44 1.00 0.29
CA SER A 95 -9.86 1.88 1.40
C SER A 95 -10.88 1.18 2.29
N SER A 96 -10.99 1.59 3.55
CA SER A 96 -12.08 1.17 4.44
C SER A 96 -13.48 1.53 3.93
N THR A 97 -13.58 2.50 3.00
CA THR A 97 -14.82 2.85 2.31
C THR A 97 -15.04 1.95 1.09
N GLU A 98 -16.27 1.49 0.90
CA GLU A 98 -16.70 0.69 -0.26
C GLU A 98 -16.20 1.27 -1.58
N LYS A 99 -15.65 0.41 -2.46
CA LYS A 99 -15.20 0.74 -3.84
C LYS A 99 -14.24 1.92 -3.96
N LYS A 100 -13.56 2.30 -2.87
CA LYS A 100 -12.57 3.38 -2.88
C LYS A 100 -11.15 2.84 -2.68
N TYR A 101 -10.21 3.59 -3.23
CA TYR A 101 -8.77 3.38 -3.07
C TYR A 101 -8.13 4.71 -2.74
N ASN A 102 -6.90 4.68 -2.21
CA ASN A 102 -6.11 5.89 -2.13
C ASN A 102 -5.62 6.27 -3.54
N ASN A 103 -6.19 7.33 -4.12
CA ASN A 103 -5.84 7.80 -5.47
C ASN A 103 -4.36 8.20 -5.60
N ASN A 104 -3.73 8.67 -4.53
CA ASN A 104 -2.31 9.01 -4.52
C ASN A 104 -1.45 7.74 -4.62
N MET A 105 -1.85 6.67 -3.93
CA MET A 105 -1.21 5.35 -4.05
C MET A 105 -1.45 4.73 -5.42
N LEU A 106 -2.65 4.88 -6.00
CA LEU A 106 -2.91 4.47 -7.39
C LEU A 106 -1.92 5.13 -8.34
N ASN A 107 -1.72 6.45 -8.21
CA ASN A 107 -0.78 7.20 -9.03
C ASN A 107 0.68 6.73 -8.86
N ILE A 108 1.13 6.51 -7.63
CA ILE A 108 2.49 6.03 -7.33
C ILE A 108 2.69 4.61 -7.90
N CYS A 109 1.76 3.70 -7.64
CA CYS A 109 1.91 2.30 -8.06
C CYS A 109 1.72 2.11 -9.56
N GLU A 110 0.85 2.90 -10.21
CA GLU A 110 0.75 2.92 -11.68
C GLU A 110 2.06 3.39 -12.32
N TYR A 111 2.73 4.38 -11.72
CA TYR A 111 4.06 4.79 -12.14
C TYR A 111 5.07 3.62 -12.04
N LEU A 112 5.06 2.86 -10.94
CA LEU A 112 5.95 1.69 -10.79
C LEU A 112 5.66 0.59 -11.82
N CYS A 113 4.38 0.29 -12.10
CA CYS A 113 4.00 -0.68 -13.13
C CYS A 113 4.62 -0.32 -14.49
N ARG A 114 4.53 0.96 -14.88
CA ARG A 114 5.07 1.45 -16.15
C ARG A 114 6.60 1.48 -16.16
N GLU A 115 7.22 2.01 -15.11
CA GLU A 115 8.67 2.16 -15.01
C GLU A 115 9.39 0.81 -15.07
N PHE A 116 8.83 -0.21 -14.41
CA PHE A 116 9.48 -1.52 -14.27
C PHE A 116 8.84 -2.63 -15.14
N ASN A 117 7.91 -2.26 -16.02
CA ASN A 117 7.15 -3.19 -16.87
C ASN A 117 6.54 -4.36 -16.06
N ILE A 118 5.92 -4.03 -14.93
CA ILE A 118 5.22 -4.95 -14.04
C ILE A 118 3.73 -4.92 -14.37
N LEU A 119 3.06 -6.07 -14.33
CA LEU A 119 1.64 -6.16 -14.63
C LEU A 119 0.81 -5.32 -13.65
N ASN A 120 -0.17 -4.59 -14.20
CA ASN A 120 -1.05 -3.73 -13.41
C ASN A 120 -2.24 -4.53 -12.87
N GLY A 121 -2.30 -4.68 -11.55
CA GLY A 121 -3.40 -5.32 -10.81
C GLY A 121 -3.98 -4.44 -9.71
N LEU A 122 -3.92 -3.11 -9.86
CA LEU A 122 -4.15 -2.14 -8.78
C LEU A 122 -5.53 -2.26 -8.13
N THR A 123 -6.54 -2.75 -8.84
CA THR A 123 -7.94 -2.82 -8.39
C THR A 123 -8.49 -4.25 -8.30
N ILE A 124 -7.59 -5.25 -8.23
CA ILE A 124 -7.98 -6.67 -8.11
C ILE A 124 -8.72 -6.94 -6.80
N LEU A 125 -8.26 -6.34 -5.70
CA LEU A 125 -8.94 -6.37 -4.42
C LEU A 125 -9.93 -5.22 -4.37
N SER A 126 -11.20 -5.48 -4.06
CA SER A 126 -12.21 -4.43 -3.91
C SER A 126 -13.06 -4.66 -2.67
N ARG A 127 -13.37 -3.57 -1.97
CA ARG A 127 -14.23 -3.62 -0.79
C ARG A 127 -15.70 -3.49 -1.20
N CYS A 128 -16.52 -4.49 -0.84
CA CYS A 128 -17.94 -4.57 -1.13
C CYS A 128 -18.83 -3.74 -0.21
N TYR A 129 -18.39 -3.45 1.02
CA TYR A 129 -19.10 -2.57 1.96
C TYR A 129 -18.13 -1.90 2.93
N SER A 130 -18.47 -0.70 3.38
CA SER A 130 -17.60 0.08 4.27
C SER A 130 -17.45 -0.55 5.65
N ILE A 131 -16.26 -0.45 6.23
CA ILE A 131 -15.97 -0.87 7.62
C ILE A 131 -15.51 0.33 8.44
N GLU A 132 -15.85 0.37 9.74
CA GLU A 132 -15.36 1.40 10.63
C GLU A 132 -13.87 1.23 10.93
N THR A 133 -13.10 2.30 10.76
CA THR A 133 -11.64 2.31 10.96
C THR A 133 -11.23 2.40 12.43
N ALA A 134 -12.12 2.86 13.32
CA ALA A 134 -11.77 3.27 14.68
C ALA A 134 -11.68 2.12 15.71
N HIS A 135 -12.38 0.99 15.48
CA HIS A 135 -12.55 -0.05 16.51
C HIS A 135 -11.81 -1.37 16.24
N LEU A 136 -11.16 -1.56 15.09
CA LEU A 136 -10.47 -2.81 14.75
C LEU A 136 -9.02 -2.90 15.26
N CYS A 137 -8.45 -1.78 15.70
CA CYS A 137 -7.04 -1.71 16.15
C CYS A 137 -6.87 -1.43 17.65
N CYS A 138 -7.95 -1.24 18.42
CA CYS A 138 -7.90 -1.17 19.88
C CYS A 138 -8.52 -2.44 20.49
N GLY A 139 -7.70 -3.47 20.69
CA GLY A 139 -7.99 -4.57 21.64
C GLY A 139 -8.26 -5.94 21.01
N GLN A 140 -8.99 -6.05 19.91
CA GLN A 140 -9.24 -7.33 19.24
C GLN A 140 -8.82 -7.27 17.76
N ARG A 141 -7.62 -7.81 17.49
CA ARG A 141 -6.95 -7.92 16.17
C ARG A 141 -7.68 -8.92 15.25
N SER A 142 -8.93 -8.65 14.91
CA SER A 142 -9.70 -9.55 14.04
C SER A 142 -9.45 -9.19 12.58
N ILE A 143 -8.89 -10.13 11.81
CA ILE A 143 -8.80 -10.04 10.35
C ILE A 143 -10.17 -10.22 9.68
N GLN A 144 -11.15 -10.78 10.39
CA GLN A 144 -12.43 -11.21 9.85
C GLN A 144 -13.21 -10.08 9.14
N PRO A 145 -13.32 -8.86 9.69
CA PRO A 145 -14.04 -7.78 9.01
C PRO A 145 -13.40 -7.39 7.67
N HIS A 146 -12.09 -7.57 7.52
CA HIS A 146 -11.41 -7.37 6.25
C HIS A 146 -11.66 -8.52 5.28
N LEU A 147 -11.63 -9.77 5.75
CA LEU A 147 -11.96 -10.95 4.94
C LEU A 147 -13.39 -10.90 4.40
N ASP A 148 -14.36 -10.52 5.24
CA ASP A 148 -15.78 -10.52 4.87
C ASP A 148 -16.13 -9.39 3.89
N SER A 149 -15.41 -8.27 3.95
CA SER A 149 -15.74 -7.07 3.18
C SER A 149 -14.94 -6.91 1.90
N ILE A 150 -13.85 -7.66 1.68
CA ILE A 150 -12.98 -7.55 0.51
C ILE A 150 -13.14 -8.78 -0.38
N ILE A 151 -13.27 -8.55 -1.68
CA ILE A 151 -13.31 -9.61 -2.70
C ILE A 151 -12.17 -9.47 -3.70
N VAL A 152 -11.89 -10.57 -4.41
CA VAL A 152 -11.00 -10.61 -5.58
C VAL A 152 -11.86 -10.56 -6.84
N ASN A 153 -11.78 -9.46 -7.58
CA ASN A 153 -12.62 -9.21 -8.76
C ASN A 153 -12.27 -10.10 -9.98
N THR A 154 -11.01 -10.51 -10.09
CA THR A 154 -10.45 -11.09 -11.32
C THR A 154 -9.46 -12.21 -10.97
N PRO A 155 -9.92 -13.32 -10.36
CA PRO A 155 -9.04 -14.38 -9.85
C PRO A 155 -8.18 -15.04 -10.95
N GLU A 156 -8.64 -15.04 -12.20
CA GLU A 156 -7.94 -15.64 -13.33
C GLU A 156 -6.63 -14.92 -13.67
N ILE A 157 -6.52 -13.60 -13.47
CA ILE A 157 -5.29 -12.85 -13.80
C ILE A 157 -4.22 -12.98 -12.72
N ILE A 158 -4.58 -13.39 -11.51
CA ILE A 158 -3.62 -13.60 -10.41
C ILE A 158 -3.12 -15.03 -10.31
N LYS A 159 -3.75 -15.98 -11.01
CA LYS A 159 -3.38 -17.38 -10.95
C LYS A 159 -1.91 -17.59 -11.30
N ASP A 160 -1.18 -18.25 -10.39
CA ASP A 160 0.25 -18.55 -10.49
C ASP A 160 1.16 -17.31 -10.63
N LYS A 161 0.63 -16.12 -10.33
CA LYS A 161 1.39 -14.86 -10.34
C LYS A 161 1.85 -14.47 -8.94
N SER A 162 3.02 -13.84 -8.87
CA SER A 162 3.49 -13.19 -7.66
C SER A 162 2.82 -11.81 -7.54
N ILE A 163 2.48 -11.35 -6.34
CA ILE A 163 1.82 -10.06 -6.14
C ILE A 163 2.60 -9.21 -5.17
N ILE A 164 2.91 -7.97 -5.54
CA ILE A 164 3.33 -6.93 -4.60
C ILE A 164 2.10 -6.14 -4.19
N LEU A 165 1.71 -6.26 -2.93
CA LEU A 165 0.55 -5.60 -2.35
C LEU A 165 1.00 -4.36 -1.59
N PHE A 166 0.53 -3.19 -2.02
CA PHE A 166 0.85 -1.91 -1.39
C PHE A 166 -0.27 -1.37 -0.51
N ASP A 167 0.12 -0.67 0.55
CA ASP A 167 -0.73 0.20 1.35
C ASP A 167 0.01 1.51 1.68
N ASP A 168 -0.71 2.57 2.06
CA ASP A 168 -0.05 3.81 2.47
C ASP A 168 0.63 3.65 3.85
N VAL A 169 -0.12 3.22 4.86
CA VAL A 169 0.36 3.03 6.22
C VAL A 169 -0.22 1.77 6.84
N THR A 170 0.66 0.95 7.40
CA THR A 170 0.26 -0.17 8.26
C THR A 170 0.50 0.14 9.74
N THR A 171 -0.33 -0.46 10.61
CA THR A 171 -0.14 -0.43 12.07
C THR A 171 0.09 -1.85 12.58
N SER A 172 -0.97 -2.67 12.64
CA SER A 172 -0.91 -4.06 13.09
C SER A 172 -0.66 -5.08 11.98
N GLY A 173 -0.80 -4.68 10.70
CA GLY A 173 -0.72 -5.60 9.57
C GLY A 173 -2.01 -6.36 9.24
N CYS A 174 -3.10 -6.24 10.03
CA CYS A 174 -4.31 -7.03 9.83
C CYS A 174 -4.93 -6.90 8.43
N THR A 175 -4.96 -5.69 7.86
CA THR A 175 -5.46 -5.49 6.49
C THR A 175 -4.60 -6.21 5.47
N PHE A 176 -3.27 -6.18 5.62
CA PHE A 176 -2.37 -6.92 4.75
C PHE A 176 -2.57 -8.42 4.87
N GLU A 177 -2.73 -8.92 6.09
CA GLU A 177 -2.96 -10.35 6.35
C GLU A 177 -4.23 -10.85 5.65
N ALA A 178 -5.36 -10.16 5.84
CA ALA A 178 -6.62 -10.52 5.17
C ALA A 178 -6.51 -10.46 3.65
N CYS A 179 -5.92 -9.40 3.09
CA CYS A 179 -5.73 -9.27 1.65
C CYS A 179 -4.78 -10.35 1.09
N LYS A 180 -3.69 -10.66 1.80
CA LYS A 180 -2.75 -11.73 1.43
C LYS A 180 -3.44 -13.08 1.41
N GLU A 181 -4.25 -13.39 2.43
CA GLU A 181 -5.04 -14.63 2.48
C GLU A 181 -6.02 -14.72 1.31
N LEU A 182 -6.78 -13.66 1.03
CA LEU A 182 -7.71 -13.63 -0.11
C LEU A 182 -7.01 -13.86 -1.45
N LEU A 183 -5.86 -13.22 -1.67
CA LEU A 183 -5.08 -13.38 -2.90
C LEU A 183 -4.55 -14.80 -3.06
N LEU A 184 -3.96 -15.38 -2.00
CA LEU A 184 -3.43 -16.75 -2.01
C LEU A 184 -4.54 -17.78 -2.23
N ASN A 185 -5.68 -17.64 -1.52
CA ASN A 185 -6.84 -18.52 -1.67
C ASN A 185 -7.46 -18.46 -3.07
N ASN A 186 -7.27 -17.35 -3.80
CA ASN A 186 -7.71 -17.19 -5.19
C ASN A 186 -6.61 -17.52 -6.22
N GLY A 187 -5.50 -18.16 -5.80
CA GLY A 187 -4.51 -18.74 -6.70
C GLY A 187 -3.27 -17.90 -6.96
N ALA A 188 -3.06 -16.79 -6.23
CA ALA A 188 -1.77 -16.11 -6.25
C ALA A 188 -0.66 -17.05 -5.76
N LYS A 189 0.50 -17.00 -6.41
CA LYS A 189 1.64 -17.86 -6.07
C LYS A 189 2.29 -17.47 -4.75
N GLU A 190 2.49 -16.17 -4.57
CA GLU A 190 3.12 -15.56 -3.39
C GLU A 190 2.75 -14.09 -3.35
N VAL A 191 2.71 -13.51 -2.16
CA VAL A 191 2.37 -12.10 -1.94
C VAL A 191 3.45 -11.46 -1.09
N LEU A 192 3.93 -10.28 -1.51
CA LEU A 192 4.84 -9.41 -0.77
C LEU A 192 4.09 -8.13 -0.37
N CYS A 193 4.02 -7.85 0.92
CA CYS A 193 3.33 -6.67 1.43
C CYS A 193 4.32 -5.52 1.66
N ILE A 194 4.02 -4.33 1.12
CA ILE A 194 4.86 -3.14 1.25
C ILE A 194 4.01 -1.93 1.66
N ALA A 195 4.37 -1.25 2.75
CA ALA A 195 3.79 0.03 3.13
C ALA A 195 4.77 1.20 2.95
N LEU A 196 4.27 2.41 2.70
CA LEU A 196 5.12 3.60 2.77
C LEU A 196 5.55 3.87 4.23
N GLY A 197 4.63 3.65 5.18
CA GLY A 197 4.86 3.83 6.60
C GLY A 197 4.41 2.67 7.47
N LYS A 198 5.18 2.33 8.50
CA LYS A 198 4.71 1.53 9.65
C LYS A 198 4.53 2.44 10.86
N THR A 199 3.35 2.44 11.46
CA THR A 199 3.08 3.24 12.67
C THR A 199 4.01 2.80 13.80
N LYS A 200 4.71 3.74 14.44
CA LYS A 200 5.58 3.44 15.58
C LYS A 200 4.77 2.82 16.73
N GLU A 201 5.31 1.76 17.32
CA GLU A 201 4.82 1.24 18.59
C GLU A 201 5.14 2.27 19.70
N LYS A 202 4.22 2.43 20.65
CA LYS A 202 4.37 3.38 21.77
C LYS A 202 5.31 2.83 22.83
#